data_AF-A0A9E7KDW0-F1
#
_entry.id   AF-A0A9E7KDW0-F1
#
_cell.length_a   1.000
_cell.length_b   1.000
_cell.length_c   1.000
_cell.angle_alpha   90.00
_cell.angle_beta   90.00
_cell.angle_gamma   90.00
#
_symmetry.space_group_name_H-M   'P 1'
#
loop_
_entity.id
_entity.type
_entity.pdbx_description
1 polymer ?
#
loop_
_entity_poly.entity_id
_entity_poly.type
_entity_poly.pdbx_seq_one_letter_code
_entity_poly.pdbx_strand_id
1 'polypeptide(L)'
;MVLLPGDLLGPPPSNAVFIAKRVFYSTKAQFCDNGQSHEVAIECDTVGLQDPCLAIHIDRKRVMQIKRLAWKFRGNQTILVDGLPVAVFWDVHSWLFGPPFGSAVFVFQTCLSATELLPWSTSHILWESQLHAWRNE
;
A
#
# COMPACT_ATOMS: atom_id res chain seq x y z
N MET A 1 28.57 -36.79 -45.72
CA MET A 1 29.29 -35.60 -45.23
C MET A 1 28.70 -35.23 -43.88
N VAL A 2 29.56 -34.98 -42.89
CA VAL A 2 29.28 -35.05 -41.45
C VAL A 2 29.35 -33.63 -40.85
N LEU A 3 28.43 -33.31 -39.91
CA LEU A 3 28.30 -32.14 -38.98
C LEU A 3 27.82 -30.79 -39.57
N LEU A 4 27.03 -29.95 -38.88
CA LEU A 4 26.94 -29.61 -37.43
C LEU A 4 25.50 -29.26 -36.94
N PRO A 5 25.18 -29.39 -35.63
CA PRO A 5 24.05 -28.76 -34.98
C PRO A 5 24.43 -27.36 -34.46
N GLY A 6 23.62 -26.34 -34.71
CA GLY A 6 23.98 -24.96 -34.39
C GLY A 6 22.82 -23.99 -34.19
N ASP A 7 21.71 -24.44 -33.61
CA ASP A 7 20.64 -23.54 -33.16
C ASP A 7 20.51 -23.60 -31.64
N LEU A 8 21.38 -22.85 -30.95
CA LEU A 8 21.18 -22.43 -29.57
C LEU A 8 21.11 -20.90 -29.53
N LEU A 9 20.01 -20.34 -30.04
CA LEU A 9 19.64 -18.97 -29.72
C LEU A 9 18.98 -18.99 -28.33
N GLY A 10 19.80 -19.04 -27.29
CA GLY A 10 19.35 -18.72 -25.94
C GLY A 10 18.77 -17.30 -25.92
N PRO A 11 17.79 -17.01 -25.04
CA PRO A 11 17.28 -15.65 -24.91
C PRO A 11 18.45 -14.70 -24.61
N PRO A 12 18.45 -13.48 -25.18
CA PRO A 12 19.51 -12.52 -24.92
C PRO A 12 19.64 -12.31 -23.40
N PRO A 13 20.86 -12.14 -22.86
CA PRO A 13 21.04 -11.88 -21.45
C PRO A 13 20.25 -10.60 -21.12
N SER A 14 19.17 -10.77 -20.35
CA SER A 14 18.37 -9.66 -19.86
C SER A 14 19.26 -8.79 -18.99
N ASN A 15 19.75 -7.70 -19.56
CA ASN A 15 20.46 -6.61 -18.90
C ASN A 15 19.53 -5.77 -18.00
N ALA A 16 18.55 -6.43 -17.37
CA ALA A 16 17.77 -5.88 -16.28
C ALA A 16 18.67 -5.83 -15.03
N VAL A 17 19.39 -4.72 -14.89
CA VAL A 17 19.94 -4.33 -13.59
C VAL A 17 18.76 -3.96 -12.71
N PHE A 18 18.34 -4.89 -11.85
CA PHE A 18 17.35 -4.60 -10.82
C PHE A 18 18.02 -3.72 -9.76
N ILE A 19 17.76 -2.42 -9.82
CA ILE A 19 18.10 -1.53 -8.72
C ILE A 19 17.17 -1.92 -7.56
N ALA A 20 17.73 -2.60 -6.56
CA ALA A 20 17.08 -2.79 -5.27
C ALA A 20 16.75 -1.41 -4.69
N LYS A 21 15.51 -0.96 -4.87
CA LYS A 21 15.10 0.41 -4.57
C LYS A 21 14.21 0.37 -3.34
N ARG A 22 14.81 0.57 -2.16
CA ARG A 22 14.02 0.96 -0.99
C ARG A 22 13.62 2.41 -1.18
N VAL A 23 12.34 2.65 -1.37
CA VAL A 23 11.83 4.02 -1.51
C VAL A 23 11.08 4.38 -0.25
N PHE A 24 11.35 5.60 0.20
CA PHE A 24 10.73 6.19 1.36
C PHE A 24 10.15 7.54 0.95
N TYR A 25 8.87 7.72 1.17
CA TYR A 25 8.17 8.99 1.02
C TYR A 25 7.62 9.38 2.37
N SER A 26 7.78 10.64 2.77
CA SER A 26 7.09 11.17 3.94
C SER A 26 6.39 12.47 3.62
N THR A 27 5.26 12.68 4.26
CA THR A 27 4.47 13.90 4.19
C THR A 27 3.78 14.13 5.54
N LYS A 28 3.16 15.30 5.70
CA LYS A 28 2.31 15.60 6.84
C LYS A 28 0.87 15.63 6.41
N ALA A 29 -0.02 15.06 7.23
CA ALA A 29 -1.46 15.06 6.99
C ALA A 29 -2.22 15.26 8.31
N GLN A 30 -3.44 15.79 8.20
CA GLN A 30 -4.41 15.84 9.30
C GLN A 30 -5.57 14.91 8.95
N PHE A 31 -6.04 14.14 9.93
CA PHE A 31 -7.08 13.12 9.73
C PHE A 31 -8.45 13.51 10.31
N CYS A 32 -8.55 14.68 10.94
CA CYS A 32 -9.81 15.27 11.40
C CYS A 32 -9.70 16.80 11.40
N ASP A 33 -10.85 17.46 11.35
CA ASP A 33 -10.92 18.92 11.43
C ASP A 33 -10.38 19.40 12.78
N ASN A 34 -9.44 20.34 12.76
CA ASN A 34 -8.68 20.81 13.92
C ASN A 34 -7.87 19.70 14.64
N GLY A 35 -7.61 18.58 13.97
CA GLY A 35 -6.77 17.49 14.47
C GLY A 35 -5.29 17.83 14.55
N GLN A 36 -4.52 16.95 15.19
CA GLN A 36 -3.07 17.03 15.13
C GLN A 36 -2.57 16.70 13.71
N SER A 37 -1.46 17.33 13.32
CA SER A 37 -0.76 16.97 12.09
C SER A 37 0.18 15.80 12.37
N HIS A 38 0.00 14.72 11.62
CA HIS A 38 0.80 13.51 11.74
C HIS A 38 1.81 13.39 10.59
N GLU A 39 2.95 12.77 10.88
CA GLU A 39 3.89 12.33 9.85
C GLU A 39 3.38 11.02 9.24
N VAL A 40 3.04 11.05 7.95
CA VAL A 40 2.71 9.86 7.17
C VAL A 40 3.94 9.48 6.36
N ALA A 41 4.44 8.27 6.59
CA ALA A 41 5.57 7.73 5.84
C ALA A 41 5.20 6.43 5.14
N ILE A 42 5.48 6.37 3.84
CA ILE A 42 5.27 5.24 2.96
C ILE A 42 6.62 4.65 2.62
N GLU A 43 6.78 3.38 2.94
CA GLU A 43 7.97 2.61 2.64
C GLU A 43 7.59 1.49 1.67
N CYS A 44 8.32 1.39 0.57
CA CYS A 44 8.30 0.19 -0.25
C CYS A 44 9.69 -0.43 -0.26
N ASP A 45 9.73 -1.69 0.15
CA ASP A 45 10.91 -2.51 0.07
C ASP A 45 10.78 -3.44 -1.12
N THR A 46 11.60 -3.20 -2.15
CA THR A 46 11.77 -4.09 -3.31
C THR A 46 13.15 -4.76 -3.31
N VAL A 47 13.88 -4.70 -2.18
CA VAL A 47 15.28 -5.15 -2.06
C VAL A 47 15.41 -6.67 -2.17
N GLY A 48 14.31 -7.43 -2.05
CA GLY A 48 14.22 -8.83 -2.41
C GLY A 48 13.11 -9.07 -3.42
N LEU A 49 13.47 -9.32 -4.69
CA LEU A 49 12.54 -9.61 -5.80
C LEU A 49 11.52 -10.72 -5.51
N GLN A 50 11.70 -11.53 -4.46
CA GLN A 50 10.76 -12.59 -4.15
C GLN A 50 9.47 -12.09 -3.52
N ASP A 51 9.47 -10.99 -2.75
CA ASP A 51 8.27 -10.52 -2.06
C ASP A 51 8.35 -9.02 -1.72
N PRO A 52 8.10 -8.11 -2.67
CA PRO A 52 8.03 -6.69 -2.36
C PRO A 52 6.98 -6.45 -1.28
N CYS A 53 7.26 -5.49 -0.40
CA CYS A 53 6.33 -5.11 0.65
C CYS A 53 6.09 -3.61 0.69
N LEU A 54 4.91 -3.24 1.17
CA LEU A 54 4.48 -1.87 1.40
C LEU A 54 4.21 -1.71 2.90
N ALA A 55 4.83 -0.73 3.53
CA ALA A 55 4.55 -0.35 4.90
C ALA A 55 4.12 1.11 4.97
N ILE A 56 3.12 1.38 5.78
CA ILE A 56 2.71 2.75 6.12
C ILE A 56 2.97 2.96 7.61
N HIS A 57 3.61 4.08 7.90
CA HIS A 57 3.90 4.56 9.24
C HIS A 57 3.15 5.86 9.49
N ILE A 58 2.61 6.00 10.69
CA ILE A 58 2.04 7.24 11.22
C ILE A 58 2.86 7.58 12.45
N ASP A 59 3.46 8.77 12.48
CA ASP A 59 4.37 9.22 13.54
C ASP A 59 5.44 8.18 13.89
N ARG A 60 6.06 7.63 12.85
CA ARG A 60 7.11 6.59 12.92
C ARG A 60 6.64 5.23 13.45
N LYS A 61 5.37 5.07 13.80
CA LYS A 61 4.76 3.78 14.16
C LYS A 61 4.20 3.10 12.92
N ARG A 62 4.60 1.86 12.66
CA ARG A 62 4.05 1.06 11.56
C ARG A 62 2.60 0.67 11.85
N VAL A 63 1.67 1.19 11.06
CA VAL A 63 0.23 0.95 11.20
C VAL A 63 -0.32 -0.06 10.19
N MET A 64 0.38 -0.23 9.08
CA MET A 64 -0.01 -1.16 8.01
C MET A 64 1.22 -1.81 7.39
N GLN A 65 1.12 -3.09 7.03
CA GLN A 65 2.12 -3.78 6.25
C GLN A 65 1.48 -4.80 5.31
N ILE A 66 1.76 -4.68 4.02
CA ILE A 66 1.31 -5.58 2.98
C ILE A 66 2.52 -6.35 2.48
N LYS A 67 2.53 -7.66 2.71
CA LYS A 67 3.48 -8.59 2.11
C LYS A 67 2.97 -9.04 0.74
N ARG A 68 3.86 -9.58 -0.08
CA ARG A 68 3.51 -10.11 -1.40
C ARG A 68 2.83 -9.05 -2.27
N LEU A 69 3.39 -7.83 -2.26
CA LEU A 69 2.78 -6.65 -2.86
C LEU A 69 2.54 -6.80 -4.37
N ALA A 70 3.33 -7.63 -5.05
CA ALA A 70 3.11 -8.00 -6.45
C ALA A 70 1.75 -8.68 -6.70
N TRP A 71 1.12 -9.27 -5.67
CA TRP A 71 -0.21 -9.86 -5.72
C TRP A 71 -1.29 -8.94 -5.14
N LYS A 72 -0.89 -7.98 -4.31
CA LYS A 72 -1.75 -7.05 -3.58
C LYS A 72 -1.43 -5.60 -3.95
N PHE A 73 -1.10 -5.35 -5.22
CA PHE A 73 -0.64 -4.04 -5.68
C PHE A 73 -1.76 -3.00 -5.71
N ARG A 74 -3.02 -3.44 -5.63
CA ARG A 74 -4.20 -2.61 -5.45
C ARG A 74 -5.05 -3.18 -4.33
N GLY A 75 -5.58 -2.33 -3.46
CA GLY A 75 -6.40 -2.78 -2.35
C GLY A 75 -6.71 -1.65 -1.36
N ASN A 76 -7.32 -2.04 -0.25
CA ASN A 76 -7.64 -1.13 0.84
C ASN A 76 -7.53 -1.81 2.20
N GLN A 77 -7.33 -1.02 3.24
CA GLN A 77 -7.30 -1.45 4.63
C GLN A 77 -7.61 -0.26 5.53
N THR A 78 -8.36 -0.49 6.61
CA THR A 78 -8.59 0.54 7.62
C THR A 78 -7.52 0.47 8.70
N ILE A 79 -7.00 1.64 9.09
CA ILE A 79 -6.09 1.84 10.22
C ILE A 79 -6.76 2.74 11.27
N LEU A 80 -6.20 2.77 12.48
CA LEU A 80 -6.58 3.73 13.51
C LEU A 80 -5.49 4.79 13.66
N VAL A 81 -5.86 6.05 13.56
CA VAL A 81 -5.02 7.22 13.87
C VAL A 81 -5.72 8.01 14.96
N ASP A 82 -5.08 8.17 16.13
CA ASP A 82 -5.69 8.78 17.31
C ASP A 82 -7.06 8.22 17.72
N GLY A 83 -7.29 6.93 17.45
CA GLY A 83 -8.57 6.26 17.70
C GLY A 83 -9.63 6.50 16.64
N LEU A 84 -9.35 7.30 15.60
CA LEU A 84 -10.23 7.52 14.45
C LEU A 84 -9.94 6.50 13.34
N PRO A 85 -10.97 5.87 12.75
CA PRO A 85 -10.81 4.98 11.61
C PRO A 85 -10.50 5.77 10.34
N VAL A 86 -9.40 5.40 9.69
CA VAL A 86 -8.96 5.94 8.39
C VAL A 86 -8.87 4.80 7.40
N ALA A 87 -9.69 4.84 6.36
CA ALA A 87 -9.61 3.91 5.24
C ALA A 87 -8.44 4.32 4.33
N VAL A 88 -7.52 3.39 4.10
CA VAL A 88 -6.38 3.59 3.21
C VAL A 88 -6.61 2.78 1.95
N PHE A 89 -6.59 3.44 0.81
CA PHE A 89 -6.59 2.80 -0.51
C PHE A 89 -5.21 2.96 -1.14
N TRP A 90 -4.74 1.93 -1.83
CA TRP A 90 -3.47 1.98 -2.54
C TRP A 90 -3.60 1.43 -3.96
N ASP A 91 -2.83 2.03 -4.85
CA ASP A 91 -2.51 1.53 -6.18
C ASP A 91 -1.04 1.79 -6.45
N VAL A 92 -0.24 0.72 -6.43
CA VAL A 92 1.20 0.76 -6.67
C VAL A 92 1.59 0.05 -7.97
N HIS A 93 0.62 -0.24 -8.85
CA HIS A 93 0.87 -0.98 -10.09
C HIS A 93 1.95 -0.32 -10.95
N SER A 94 1.80 0.98 -11.22
CA SER A 94 2.77 1.70 -12.06
C SER A 94 4.15 1.75 -11.41
N TRP A 95 4.24 1.74 -10.08
CA TRP A 95 5.52 1.72 -9.38
C TRP A 95 6.21 0.36 -9.49
N LEU A 96 5.47 -0.75 -9.38
CA LEU A 96 6.06 -2.11 -9.44
C LEU A 96 6.35 -2.60 -10.86
N PHE A 97 5.47 -2.31 -11.81
CA PHE A 97 5.48 -2.91 -13.16
C PHE A 97 5.57 -1.88 -14.28
N GLY A 98 5.59 -0.59 -13.93
CA GLY A 98 5.68 0.49 -14.90
C GLY A 98 7.11 0.91 -15.23
N PRO A 99 7.28 2.02 -15.96
CA PRO A 99 8.60 2.55 -16.30
C PRO A 99 9.41 2.93 -15.05
N PRO A 100 10.73 3.19 -15.17
CA PRO A 100 11.63 3.47 -14.04
C PRO A 100 11.19 4.59 -13.07
N PHE A 101 10.27 5.45 -13.51
CA PHE A 101 9.69 6.57 -12.77
C PHE A 101 8.18 6.42 -12.55
N GLY A 102 7.70 5.18 -12.43
CA GLY A 102 6.30 4.88 -12.18
C GLY A 102 5.77 5.54 -10.91
N SER A 103 4.50 5.95 -10.94
CA SER A 103 3.82 6.58 -9.81
C SER A 103 3.13 5.56 -8.91
N ALA A 104 2.86 5.96 -7.68
CA ALA A 104 1.98 5.25 -6.76
C ALA A 104 0.96 6.20 -6.18
N VAL A 105 -0.26 5.70 -6.01
CA VAL A 105 -1.39 6.48 -5.50
C VAL A 105 -1.82 5.92 -4.16
N PHE A 106 -1.97 6.82 -3.20
CA PHE A 106 -2.46 6.52 -1.86
C PHE A 106 -3.57 7.51 -1.55
N VAL A 107 -4.72 6.99 -1.12
CA VAL A 107 -5.85 7.80 -0.66
C VAL A 107 -6.11 7.45 0.80
N PHE A 108 -6.08 8.47 1.65
CA PHE A 108 -6.45 8.37 3.04
C PHE A 108 -7.80 9.02 3.21
N GLN A 109 -8.83 8.20 3.41
CA GLN A 109 -10.19 8.66 3.61
C GLN A 109 -10.54 8.53 5.09
N THR A 110 -10.80 9.66 5.71
CA THR A 110 -11.22 9.72 7.09
C THR A 110 -12.72 9.48 7.11
N CYS A 111 -13.17 8.49 7.87
CA CYS A 111 -14.58 8.44 8.22
C CYS A 111 -14.80 9.59 9.18
N LEU A 112 -15.40 10.69 8.72
CA LEU A 112 -15.86 11.73 9.62
C LEU A 112 -16.67 11.02 10.68
N SER A 113 -16.16 11.03 11.91
CA SER A 113 -16.93 10.53 13.02
C SER A 113 -18.23 11.32 12.96
N ALA A 114 -19.36 10.62 12.97
CA ALA A 114 -20.66 11.21 13.22
C ALA A 114 -20.72 11.77 14.66
N THR A 115 -19.63 12.29 15.22
CA THR A 115 -19.58 12.95 16.52
C THR A 115 -20.32 14.29 16.47
N GLU A 116 -20.58 14.83 15.28
CA GLU A 116 -21.58 15.90 15.14
C GLU A 116 -23.03 15.39 15.06
N LEU A 117 -23.29 14.09 14.87
CA LEU A 117 -24.66 13.61 14.59
C LEU A 117 -25.17 12.41 15.41
N LEU A 118 -24.36 11.61 16.10
CA LEU A 118 -24.86 10.47 16.91
C LEU A 118 -23.99 10.14 18.15
N PRO A 119 -24.61 9.64 19.25
CA PRO A 119 -23.91 9.22 20.46
C PRO A 119 -22.92 8.07 20.24
N TRP A 120 -21.79 8.09 20.95
CA TRP A 120 -20.68 7.11 20.91
C TRP A 120 -21.09 5.63 20.94
N SER A 121 -22.26 5.32 21.52
CA SER A 121 -22.82 3.97 21.58
C SER A 121 -23.18 3.36 20.22
N THR A 122 -23.43 4.17 19.18
CA THR A 122 -23.86 3.70 17.85
C THR A 122 -22.68 3.50 16.88
N SER A 123 -21.53 4.10 17.17
CA SER A 123 -20.31 4.02 16.33
C SER A 123 -19.75 2.60 16.22
N HIS A 124 -19.86 1.81 17.30
CA HIS A 124 -19.36 0.44 17.32
C HIS A 124 -20.21 -0.51 16.43
N ILE A 125 -21.52 -0.25 16.35
CA ILE A 125 -22.49 -1.10 15.63
C ILE A 125 -22.44 -0.85 14.11
N LEU A 126 -22.24 0.41 13.69
CA LEU A 126 -22.09 0.76 12.28
C LEU A 126 -20.77 0.21 11.70
N TRP A 127 -19.70 0.24 12.49
CA TRP A 127 -18.39 -0.32 12.14
C TRP A 127 -18.42 -1.85 11.95
N GLU A 128 -19.05 -2.58 12.88
CA GLU A 128 -19.21 -4.03 12.73
C GLU A 128 -20.06 -4.38 11.50
N SER A 129 -21.11 -3.61 11.23
CA SER A 129 -21.98 -3.83 10.05
C SER A 129 -21.22 -3.68 8.73
N GLN A 130 -20.29 -2.72 8.63
CA GLN A 130 -19.45 -2.51 7.44
C GLN A 130 -18.42 -3.64 7.26
N LEU A 131 -17.85 -4.17 8.35
CA LEU A 131 -16.95 -5.32 8.30
C LEU A 131 -17.67 -6.64 7.95
N HIS A 132 -18.92 -6.80 8.38
CA HIS A 132 -19.73 -7.97 8.06
C HIS A 132 -20.21 -8.00 6.60
N ALA A 133 -20.39 -6.82 5.98
CA ALA A 133 -20.73 -6.73 4.56
C ALA A 133 -19.58 -7.20 3.65
N TRP A 134 -18.32 -6.90 4.01
CA TRP A 134 -17.14 -7.32 3.24
C TRP A 134 -16.67 -8.76 3.48
N ARG A 135 -17.18 -9.44 4.51
CA ARG A 135 -16.77 -10.82 4.84
C ARG A 135 -17.51 -11.88 4.02
N ASN A 136 -18.57 -11.51 3.29
CA ASN A 136 -19.47 -12.44 2.60
C ASN A 136 -19.49 -12.31 1.07
N GLU A 137 -18.43 -11.77 0.46
CA GLU A 137 -18.21 -11.80 -0.99
C GLU A 137 -16.90 -12.52 -1.33
#